data_AF-T1BDQ3-F1
#
_entry.id   AF-T1BDQ3-F1
#
_cell.length_a   1.000
_cell.length_b   1.000
_cell.length_c   1.000
_cell.angle_alpha   90.00
_cell.angle_beta   90.00
_cell.angle_gamma   90.00
#
_symmetry.space_group_name_H-M   'P 1'
#
loop_
_entity.id
_entity.type
_entity.pdbx_description
1 polymer ?
#
loop_
_entity_poly.entity_id
_entity_poly.type
_entity_poly.pdbx_seq_one_letter_code
_entity_poly.pdbx_strand_id
1 'polypeptide(L)'
;MAAVRSPAAPWAAAAASASPRPQALREFDNGMGGFVDRGRAYAITLDGDRCTPMPWVNVIANADFGFLVSAEGGGYAWSLNSQQNPLTPWPNDPVSDTPHEVLYLHDEDSGELGAPRR
;
A
#
# COMPACT_ATOMS: atom_id res chain seq x y z
N MET A 1 13.39 -8.70 -35.37
CA MET A 1 13.12 -8.28 -33.98
C MET A 1 11.67 -8.61 -33.68
N ALA A 2 11.41 -9.74 -33.00
CA ALA A 2 10.07 -10.09 -32.58
C ALA A 2 9.75 -9.31 -31.29
N ALA A 3 8.65 -8.57 -31.28
CA ALA A 3 8.16 -7.89 -30.10
C ALA A 3 7.82 -8.93 -29.03
N VAL A 4 8.47 -8.87 -27.87
CA VAL A 4 8.05 -9.66 -26.71
C VAL A 4 6.70 -9.09 -26.29
N ARG A 5 5.64 -9.86 -26.54
CA ARG A 5 4.34 -9.58 -25.92
C ARG A 5 4.49 -9.98 -24.47
N SER A 6 4.52 -8.99 -23.56
CA SER A 6 4.36 -9.27 -22.13
C SER A 6 3.01 -9.99 -21.95
N PRO A 7 2.99 -11.24 -21.45
CA PRO A 7 1.75 -11.82 -20.98
C PRO A 7 1.27 -11.00 -19.79
N ALA A 8 -0.05 -10.76 -19.70
CA ALA A 8 -0.65 -10.15 -18.53
C ALA A 8 -0.41 -11.08 -17.33
N ALA A 9 0.22 -10.54 -16.29
CA ALA A 9 0.64 -11.31 -15.13
C ALA A 9 -0.56 -12.00 -14.43
N PRO A 10 -0.58 -13.33 -14.23
CA PRO A 10 -1.60 -14.11 -13.51
C PRO A 10 -2.03 -13.56 -12.14
N TRP A 11 -1.22 -12.74 -11.47
CA TRP A 11 -1.66 -12.13 -10.21
C TRP A 11 -2.76 -11.07 -10.41
N ALA A 12 -2.92 -10.50 -11.62
CA ALA A 12 -4.10 -9.70 -11.96
C ALA A 12 -5.40 -10.52 -11.86
N ALA A 13 -5.32 -11.83 -12.11
CA ALA A 13 -6.44 -12.76 -11.93
C ALA A 13 -6.58 -13.26 -10.48
N ALA A 14 -5.48 -13.36 -9.71
CA ALA A 14 -5.54 -13.71 -8.28
C ALA A 14 -6.14 -12.57 -7.42
N ALA A 15 -5.86 -11.30 -7.75
CA ALA A 15 -6.56 -10.15 -7.16
C ALA A 15 -8.07 -10.16 -7.46
N ALA A 16 -8.48 -10.74 -8.60
CA ALA A 16 -9.88 -10.86 -8.99
C ALA A 16 -10.67 -11.91 -8.18
N SER A 17 -10.00 -12.74 -7.37
CA SER A 17 -10.65 -13.72 -6.48
C SER A 17 -10.84 -13.25 -5.05
N ALA A 18 -10.34 -12.06 -4.69
CA ALA A 18 -10.93 -11.35 -3.57
C ALA A 18 -12.34 -10.99 -4.02
N SER A 19 -13.35 -11.76 -3.58
CA SER A 19 -14.74 -11.33 -3.69
C SER A 19 -14.75 -9.86 -3.29
N PRO A 20 -15.29 -8.92 -4.11
CA PRO A 20 -15.35 -7.53 -3.70
C PRO A 20 -16.00 -7.56 -2.33
N ARG A 21 -15.21 -7.27 -1.28
CA ARG A 21 -15.73 -7.14 0.07
C ARG A 21 -16.94 -6.24 -0.15
N PRO A 22 -18.18 -6.67 0.19
CA PRO A 22 -19.37 -5.89 -0.08
C PRO A 22 -18.99 -4.48 0.30
N GLN A 23 -18.98 -3.54 -0.66
CA GLN A 23 -18.43 -2.21 -0.39
C GLN A 23 -19.25 -1.69 0.78
N ALA A 24 -18.69 -1.81 1.98
CA ALA A 24 -19.41 -1.52 3.19
C ALA A 24 -19.82 -0.07 3.01
N LEU A 25 -21.11 0.24 3.17
CA LEU A 25 -21.62 1.58 2.95
C LEU A 25 -20.69 2.55 3.69
N ARG A 26 -19.93 3.34 2.92
CA ARG A 26 -18.90 4.21 3.47
C ARG A 26 -19.58 5.45 4.03
N GLU A 27 -19.29 5.75 5.28
CA GLU A 27 -19.67 7.00 5.91
C GLU A 27 -18.75 8.11 5.37
N PHE A 28 -19.33 9.22 4.94
CA PHE A 28 -18.59 10.37 4.38
C PHE A 28 -17.69 10.03 3.18
N ASP A 29 -18.20 9.25 2.23
CA ASP A 29 -17.47 8.89 1.00
C ASP A 29 -17.10 10.13 0.17
N ASN A 30 -15.82 10.30 -0.12
CA ASN A 30 -15.29 11.39 -0.97
C ASN A 30 -14.93 10.93 -2.39
N GLY A 31 -15.39 9.76 -2.79
CA GLY A 31 -15.11 9.09 -4.05
C GLY A 31 -13.83 8.25 -4.02
N MET A 32 -12.88 8.53 -3.12
CA MET A 32 -11.60 7.82 -3.00
C MET A 32 -11.49 6.99 -1.72
N GLY A 33 -12.22 7.38 -0.68
CA GLY A 33 -12.34 6.63 0.54
C GLY A 33 -13.44 7.18 1.43
N GLY A 34 -13.63 6.52 2.56
CA GLY A 34 -14.60 6.92 3.57
C GLY A 34 -14.46 6.08 4.83
N PHE A 35 -15.10 6.52 5.89
CA PHE A 35 -15.12 5.80 7.15
C PHE A 35 -15.99 4.56 7.03
N VAL A 36 -15.57 3.48 7.69
CA VAL A 36 -16.30 2.23 7.80
C VAL A 36 -16.25 1.75 9.24
N ASP A 37 -17.03 0.73 9.55
CA ASP A 37 -17.05 0.12 10.89
C ASP A 37 -17.33 1.16 12.00
N ARG A 38 -18.31 2.05 11.76
CA ARG A 38 -18.68 3.16 12.66
C ARG A 38 -17.51 4.08 12.98
N GLY A 39 -16.71 4.42 11.96
CA GLY A 39 -15.57 5.32 12.09
C GLY A 39 -14.28 4.68 12.65
N ARG A 40 -14.27 3.36 12.92
CA ARG A 40 -13.06 2.69 13.43
C ARG A 40 -12.01 2.39 12.38
N ALA A 41 -12.39 2.40 11.12
CA ALA A 41 -11.45 2.23 10.01
C ALA A 41 -11.80 3.20 8.89
N TYR A 42 -10.80 3.52 8.07
CA TYR A 42 -10.95 4.33 6.88
C TYR A 42 -10.59 3.46 5.68
N ALA A 43 -11.55 3.22 4.79
CA ALA A 43 -11.36 2.41 3.60
C ALA A 43 -10.91 3.30 2.44
N ILE A 44 -9.78 2.98 1.82
CA ILE A 44 -9.24 3.66 0.64
C ILE A 44 -9.43 2.74 -0.56
N THR A 45 -9.95 3.26 -1.67
CA THR A 45 -9.92 2.58 -2.96
C THR A 45 -8.68 3.04 -3.73
N LEU A 46 -7.76 2.11 -3.97
CA LEU A 46 -6.64 2.29 -4.87
C LEU A 46 -6.98 1.58 -6.18
N ASP A 47 -7.18 2.34 -7.25
CA ASP A 47 -7.52 1.83 -8.57
C ASP A 47 -6.33 2.06 -9.52
N GLY A 48 -5.29 1.22 -9.42
CA GLY A 48 -4.12 1.27 -10.29
C GLY A 48 -3.43 2.63 -10.32
N ASP A 49 -3.64 3.40 -11.39
CA ASP A 49 -3.00 4.70 -11.61
C ASP A 49 -3.51 5.82 -10.68
N ARG A 50 -4.59 5.58 -9.93
CA ARG A 50 -5.21 6.57 -9.07
C ARG A 50 -4.60 6.57 -7.67
N CYS A 51 -3.66 7.48 -7.45
CA CYS A 51 -3.07 7.74 -6.13
C CYS A 51 -3.93 8.70 -5.28
N THR A 52 -3.67 8.74 -3.98
CA THR A 52 -4.23 9.77 -3.11
C THR A 52 -3.65 11.14 -3.47
N PRO A 53 -4.39 12.27 -3.27
CA PRO A 53 -3.89 13.59 -3.67
C PRO A 53 -2.63 14.02 -2.91
N MET A 54 -2.45 13.47 -1.72
CA MET A 54 -1.32 13.58 -0.82
C MET A 54 -1.20 12.24 -0.08
N PRO A 55 -0.01 11.77 0.31
CA PRO A 55 0.15 10.49 1.00
C PRO A 55 -0.77 10.40 2.22
N TRP A 56 -1.80 9.55 2.13
CA TRP A 56 -2.64 9.24 3.28
C TRP A 56 -1.96 8.16 4.09
N VAL A 57 -1.59 8.50 5.33
CA VAL A 57 -0.80 7.62 6.19
C VAL A 57 -1.61 7.06 7.35
N ASN A 58 -1.19 5.89 7.81
CA ASN A 58 -1.55 5.37 9.12
C ASN A 58 -0.28 5.27 9.98
N VAL A 59 -0.42 5.56 11.27
CA VAL A 59 0.67 5.49 12.25
C VAL A 59 0.33 4.41 13.25
N ILE A 60 1.18 3.40 13.36
CA ILE A 60 1.01 2.26 14.24
C ILE A 60 2.20 2.23 15.19
N ALA A 61 1.95 2.42 16.49
CA ALA A 61 3.00 2.51 17.48
C ALA A 61 2.58 1.94 18.83
N ASN A 62 3.58 1.52 19.59
CA ASN A 62 3.52 1.21 21.01
C ASN A 62 4.64 1.98 21.75
N ALA A 63 4.92 1.63 23.01
CA ALA A 63 5.93 2.32 23.81
C ALA A 63 7.37 2.18 23.26
N ASP A 64 7.66 1.08 22.56
CA ASP A 64 9.02 0.70 22.18
C ASP A 64 9.29 0.84 20.68
N PHE A 65 8.26 0.68 19.85
CA PHE A 65 8.37 0.68 18.40
C PHE A 65 7.18 1.36 17.74
N GLY A 66 7.41 1.86 16.53
CA GLY A 66 6.33 2.25 15.65
C GLY A 66 6.76 2.28 14.20
N PHE A 67 5.78 2.41 13.34
CA PHE A 67 5.97 2.66 11.92
C PHE A 67 4.83 3.54 11.41
N LEU A 68 5.09 4.22 10.31
CA LEU A 68 4.05 4.82 9.49
C LEU A 68 4.04 4.12 8.14
N VAL A 69 2.86 3.99 7.56
CA VAL A 69 2.65 3.43 6.23
C VAL A 69 1.71 4.33 5.45
N SER A 70 2.05 4.64 4.21
CA SER A 70 1.17 5.38 3.30
C SER A 70 0.24 4.43 2.54
N ALA A 71 -0.82 4.99 1.96
CA ALA A 71 -1.71 4.25 1.07
C ALA A 71 -0.95 3.66 -0.13
N GLU A 72 0.08 4.35 -0.61
CA GLU A 72 0.92 3.92 -1.73
C GLU A 72 2.08 2.97 -1.34
N GLY A 73 2.16 2.54 -0.08
CA GLY A 73 3.13 1.56 0.42
C GLY A 73 4.49 2.12 0.81
N GLY A 74 4.64 3.44 0.84
CA GLY A 74 5.75 4.13 1.47
C GLY A 74 5.68 4.05 3.00
N GLY A 75 6.74 4.51 3.66
CA GLY A 75 6.81 4.49 5.12
C GLY A 75 8.21 4.22 5.66
N TYR A 76 8.28 4.17 6.98
CA TYR A 76 9.46 3.73 7.72
C TYR A 76 9.08 3.30 9.14
N ALA A 77 9.97 2.55 9.77
CA ALA A 77 9.88 2.08 11.14
C ALA A 77 10.96 2.73 12.03
N TRP A 78 10.69 2.81 13.33
CA TRP A 78 11.60 3.36 14.34
C TRP A 78 11.51 2.61 15.67
N SER A 79 12.51 2.83 16.54
CA SER A 79 12.48 2.36 17.94
C SER A 79 12.55 3.53 18.92
N LEU A 80 11.64 3.59 19.89
CA LEU A 80 11.50 4.61 20.94
C LEU A 80 11.20 6.03 20.42
N ASN A 81 12.01 6.55 19.49
CA ASN A 81 11.92 7.90 18.97
C ASN A 81 12.01 7.90 17.43
N SER A 82 10.95 8.38 16.77
CA SER A 82 10.84 8.41 15.31
C SER A 82 11.82 9.33 14.61
N GLN A 83 12.30 10.37 15.28
CA GLN A 83 13.27 11.33 14.74
C GLN A 83 14.72 10.85 14.91
N GLN A 84 15.02 10.22 16.05
CA GLN A 84 16.40 9.91 16.44
C GLN A 84 16.81 8.47 16.12
N ASN A 85 15.86 7.54 16.06
CA ASN A 85 16.14 6.11 15.97
C ASN A 85 15.36 5.44 14.80
N PRO A 86 15.52 5.91 13.55
CA PRO A 86 14.95 5.23 12.40
C PRO A 86 15.59 3.84 12.22
N LEU A 87 14.76 2.83 12.02
CA LEU A 87 15.18 1.47 11.68
C LEU A 87 15.23 1.25 10.16
N THR A 88 14.34 1.92 9.43
CA THR A 88 14.32 1.94 7.97
C THR A 88 14.41 3.38 7.44
N PRO A 89 14.88 3.60 6.20
CA PRO A 89 15.10 4.95 5.68
C PRO A 89 13.82 5.80 5.64
N TRP A 90 13.93 7.04 6.10
CA TRP A 90 12.93 8.08 5.89
C TRP A 90 13.54 9.22 5.07
N PRO A 91 13.40 9.23 3.73
CA PRO A 91 14.03 10.26 2.91
C PRO A 91 13.42 11.67 3.10
N ASN A 92 12.28 11.80 3.80
CA ASN A 92 11.54 13.07 3.97
C ASN A 92 11.41 13.86 2.66
N ASP A 93 11.20 13.15 1.54
CA ASP A 93 11.03 13.73 0.21
C ASP A 93 9.61 14.30 0.11
N PRO A 94 9.44 15.61 -0.11
CA PRO A 94 8.11 16.22 -0.23
C PRO A 94 7.40 15.86 -1.55
N VAL A 95 8.09 15.22 -2.50
CA VAL A 95 7.58 14.92 -3.85
C VAL A 95 7.23 13.45 -4.00
N SER A 96 8.08 12.55 -3.50
CA SER A 96 7.98 11.12 -3.79
C SER A 96 7.70 10.29 -2.53
N ASP A 97 6.77 9.36 -2.67
CA ASP A 97 6.46 8.37 -1.64
C ASP A 97 6.94 6.99 -2.10
N THR A 98 8.25 6.76 -2.04
CA THR A 98 8.89 5.53 -2.52
C THR A 98 8.91 4.49 -1.39
N PRO A 99 8.44 3.25 -1.62
CA PRO A 99 8.56 2.17 -0.65
C PRO A 99 10.03 1.80 -0.37
N HIS A 100 10.41 1.80 0.91
CA HIS A 100 11.72 1.30 1.38
C HIS A 100 11.64 -0.09 2.02
N GLU A 101 10.42 -0.55 2.29
CA GLU A 101 10.10 -1.88 2.80
C GLU A 101 9.11 -2.52 1.82
N VAL A 102 9.53 -3.59 1.15
CA VAL A 102 8.75 -4.22 0.08
C VAL A 102 8.76 -5.73 0.24
N LEU A 103 7.57 -6.34 0.14
CA LEU A 103 7.41 -7.77 0.02
C LEU A 103 7.28 -8.14 -1.46
N TYR A 104 8.17 -9.00 -1.95
CA TYR A 104 8.07 -9.56 -3.29
C TYR A 104 7.49 -10.97 -3.21
N LEU A 105 6.54 -11.25 -4.10
CA LEU A 105 5.99 -12.57 -4.35
C LEU A 105 6.60 -13.12 -5.63
N HIS A 106 7.13 -14.34 -5.54
CA HIS A 106 7.62 -15.09 -6.68
C HIS A 106 6.72 -16.30 -6.91
N ASP A 107 6.24 -16.46 -8.15
CA ASP A 107 5.56 -17.66 -8.61
C ASP A 107 6.60 -18.63 -9.16
N GLU A 108 6.76 -19.78 -8.50
CA GLU A 108 7.75 -20.79 -8.86
C GLU A 108 7.42 -21.55 -10.15
N ASP A 109 6.13 -21.65 -10.52
CA ASP A 109 5.69 -22.37 -11.72
C ASP A 109 5.88 -21.54 -12.99
N SER A 110 5.53 -20.25 -12.92
CA SER A 110 5.64 -19.32 -14.05
C SER A 110 6.96 -18.54 -14.08
N GLY A 111 7.68 -18.48 -12.96
CA GLY A 111 8.87 -17.65 -12.79
C GLY A 111 8.57 -16.16 -12.62
N GLU A 112 7.31 -15.77 -12.47
CA GLU A 112 6.93 -14.37 -12.31
C GLU A 112 7.35 -13.80 -10.94
N LEU A 113 7.75 -12.53 -10.94
CA LEU A 113 8.08 -11.79 -9.72
C LEU A 113 7.23 -10.52 -9.69
N GLY A 114 6.55 -10.27 -8.58
CA GLY A 114 5.77 -9.07 -8.38
C GLY A 114 5.70 -8.69 -6.90
N ALA A 115 5.67 -7.39 -6.62
CA ALA A 115 5.21 -6.93 -5.32
C ALA A 115 3.68 -6.74 -5.37
N PRO A 116 2.96 -6.81 -4.24
CA PRO A 116 1.61 -6.27 -4.17
C PRO A 116 1.60 -4.87 -4.79
N ARG A 117 0.87 -4.68 -5.89
CA ARG A 117 0.89 -3.41 -6.63
C ARG A 117 0.27 -2.28 -5.79
N ARG A 118 0.66 -1.04 -6.15
CA ARG A 118 -0.13 0.18 -5.97
C ARG A 118 -1.54 0.01 -6.54
#